data_AF-A0A5E7ZPQ2-F1
#
_entry.id   AF-A0A5E7ZPQ2-F1
#
_cell.length_a   1.000
_cell.length_b   1.000
_cell.length_c   1.000
_cell.angle_alpha   90.00
_cell.angle_beta   90.00
_cell.angle_gamma   90.00
#
_symmetry.space_group_name_H-M   'P 1'
#
loop_
_entity.id
_entity.type
_entity.pdbx_description
1 polymer ?
#
loop_
_entity_poly.entity_id
_entity_poly.type
_entity_poly.pdbx_seq_one_letter_code
_entity_poly.pdbx_strand_id
1 'polypeptide(L)' 'MSWLPAVLTKILKPKSELRLKFSKDDNVWLVMKEHSILFMGDEMQCNIYMRNFARK' A
#
# COMPACT_ATOMS: atom_id res chain seq x y z
N MET A 1 -0.75 20.48 -33.90
CA MET A 1 -0.26 20.32 -32.51
C MET A 1 -1.42 19.87 -31.65
N SER A 2 -1.51 18.57 -31.37
CA SER A 2 -2.57 17.96 -30.55
C SER A 2 -2.16 18.01 -29.08
N TRP A 3 -2.69 18.99 -28.34
CA TRP A 3 -2.55 19.09 -26.89
C TRP A 3 -3.66 18.27 -26.23
N LEU A 4 -3.47 16.95 -26.11
CA LEU A 4 -4.29 16.16 -25.20
C LEU A 4 -3.65 16.24 -23.80
N PRO A 5 -4.36 16.71 -22.76
CA PRO A 5 -3.79 16.83 -21.44
C PRO A 5 -3.50 15.43 -20.90
N ALA A 6 -2.26 15.22 -20.44
CA ALA A 6 -1.80 14.05 -19.69
C ALA A 6 -2.46 13.95 -18.28
N VAL A 7 -3.77 14.19 -18.19
CA VAL A 7 -4.54 14.33 -16.94
C VAL A 7 -5.30 13.05 -16.59
N LEU A 8 -5.34 12.05 -17.49
CA LEU A 8 -6.03 10.77 -17.28
C LEU A 8 -5.09 9.56 -17.13
N THR A 9 -3.79 9.78 -16.93
CA THR A 9 -2.85 8.75 -16.44
C THR A 9 -2.74 8.78 -14.91
N LYS A 10 -3.85 9.01 -14.20
CA LYS A 10 -4.04 8.33 -12.92
C LYS A 10 -4.24 6.86 -13.25
N ILE A 11 -3.12 6.19 -13.50
CA ILE A 11 -2.97 4.75 -13.45
C ILE A 11 -3.72 4.34 -12.19
N LEU A 12 -4.89 3.72 -12.39
CA LEU A 12 -5.61 3.03 -11.35
C LEU A 12 -4.62 1.99 -10.82
N LYS A 13 -3.82 2.39 -9.81
CA LYS A 13 -3.03 1.43 -9.04
C LYS A 13 -4.03 0.36 -8.63
N PRO A 14 -3.73 -0.92 -8.89
CA PRO A 14 -4.69 -1.99 -8.66
C PRO A 14 -5.24 -1.84 -7.24
N LYS A 15 -6.56 -1.66 -7.13
CA LYS A 15 -7.29 -1.45 -5.86
C LYS A 15 -7.03 -2.56 -4.82
N SER A 16 -6.38 -3.65 -5.23
CA SER A 16 -6.05 -4.81 -4.42
C SER A 16 -4.64 -4.82 -3.83
N GLU A 17 -3.77 -3.86 -4.16
CA GLU A 17 -2.36 -3.93 -3.71
C GLU A 17 -2.19 -3.50 -2.25
N LEU A 18 -1.59 -4.39 -1.45
CA LEU A 18 -1.14 -4.07 -0.10
C LEU A 18 0.04 -3.10 -0.14
N ARG A 19 -0.01 -2.05 0.66
CA ARG A 19 1.06 -1.07 0.80
C ARG A 19 1.65 -1.10 2.19
N LEU A 20 2.97 -1.08 2.26
CA LEU A 20 3.69 -0.94 3.50
C LEU A 20 3.97 0.55 3.77
N LYS A 21 3.63 1.04 4.96
CA LYS A 21 3.84 2.44 5.38
C LYS A 21 4.43 2.48 6.78
N PHE A 22 5.47 3.28 6.97
CA PHE A 22 6.04 3.52 8.31
C PHE A 22 5.32 4.71 8.98
N SER A 23 4.83 4.52 10.22
CA SER A 23 4.30 5.56 11.10
C SER A 23 5.42 6.08 11.98
N LYS A 24 5.80 7.35 11.81
CA LYS A 24 6.84 7.98 12.64
C LYS A 24 6.34 8.28 14.06
N ASP A 25 5.06 8.59 14.19
CA ASP A 25 4.45 8.96 15.47
C ASP A 25 4.43 7.76 16.43
N ASP A 26 4.11 6.58 15.91
CA ASP A 26 4.02 5.35 16.68
C ASP A 26 5.29 4.49 16.61
N ASN A 27 6.25 4.86 15.74
CA ASN A 27 7.45 4.07 15.43
C ASN A 27 7.14 2.61 15.02
N VAL A 28 6.07 2.41 14.24
CA VAL A 28 5.63 1.09 13.74
C VAL A 28 5.46 1.07 12.22
N TRP A 29 5.48 -0.12 11.67
CA TRP A 29 5.10 -0.39 10.29
C TRP A 29 3.62 -0.77 10.18
N LEU A 30 2.97 -0.29 9.13
CA LEU A 30 1.57 -0.47 8.83
C LEU A 30 1.42 -1.17 7.48
N VAL A 31 0.62 -2.24 7.44
CA VAL A 31 0.14 -2.81 6.18
C VAL A 31 -1.22 -2.20 5.89
N MET A 32 -1.32 -1.47 4.78
CA MET A 32 -2.53 -0.81 4.36
C MET A 32 -3.11 -1.44 3.09
N LYS A 33 -4.44 -1.47 3.01
CA LYS A 33 -5.18 -1.74 1.77
C LYS A 33 -6.11 -0.56 1.53
N GLU A 34 -5.87 0.15 0.43
CA GLU A 34 -6.53 1.43 0.15
C GLU A 34 -6.38 2.43 1.31
N HIS A 35 -7.45 2.72 2.05
CA HIS A 35 -7.49 3.66 3.18
C HIS A 35 -7.58 2.96 4.55
N SER A 36 -7.52 1.63 4.57
CA SER A 36 -7.68 0.82 5.79
C SER A 36 -6.36 0.22 6.22
N ILE A 37 -6.08 0.27 7.53
CA ILE A 37 -4.98 -0.44 8.15
C ILE A 37 -5.43 -1.88 8.39
N LEU A 38 -4.70 -2.84 7.84
CA LEU A 38 -4.97 -4.27 8.02
C LEU A 38 -4.10 -4.91 9.10
N PHE A 39 -2.90 -4.37 9.30
CA PHE A 39 -1.94 -4.89 10.28
C PHE A 39 -0.96 -3.79 10.72
N MET A 40 -0.47 -3.88 11.96
CA MET A 40 0.53 -2.97 12.53
C MET A 40 1.56 -3.79 13.32
N GLY A 41 2.84 -3.47 13.20
CA GLY A 41 3.90 -4.17 13.91
C GLY A 41 5.28 -3.70 13.48
N ASP A 42 6.30 -4.50 13.72
CA ASP A 42 7.62 -4.26 13.15
C ASP A 42 7.65 -4.57 11.64
N GLU A 43 8.76 -4.20 10.98
CA GLU A 43 8.93 -4.39 9.54
C GLU A 43 8.85 -5.87 9.13
N MET A 44 9.43 -6.75 9.94
CA MET A 44 9.50 -8.18 9.68
C MET A 44 8.11 -8.83 9.76
N GLN A 45 7.34 -8.50 10.79
CA GLN A 45 5.96 -8.93 11.00
C GLN A 45 5.06 -8.47 9.85
N CYS A 46 5.19 -7.20 9.43
CA CYS A 46 4.42 -6.68 8.31
C CYS A 46 4.75 -7.39 6.98
N ASN A 47 6.03 -7.67 6.74
CA ASN A 47 6.46 -8.44 5.57
C ASN A 47 5.93 -9.89 5.58
N ILE A 48 5.95 -10.56 6.74
CA ILE A 48 5.36 -11.89 6.90
C ILE A 48 3.87 -11.86 6.61
N TYR A 49 3.14 -10.87 7.15
CA TYR A 49 1.72 -10.68 6.89
C TYR A 49 1.43 -10.52 5.39
N MET A 50 2.16 -9.65 4.69
CA MET A 50 1.99 -9.43 3.25
C MET A 50 2.25 -10.70 2.42
N ARG A 51 3.29 -11.48 2.77
CA ARG A 51 3.59 -12.76 2.11
C ARG A 51 2.49 -13.80 2.30
N ASN A 52 1.90 -13.88 3.49
CA ASN A 52 0.80 -14.79 3.78
C ASN A 52 -0.50 -14.35 3.10
N PHE A 53 -0.71 -13.04 2.97
CA PHE A 53 -1.86 -12.49 2.24
C PHE A 53 -1.80 -12.82 0.75
N ALA A 54 -0.62 -12.70 0.12
CA ALA A 54 -0.44 -13.01 -1.31
C ALA A 54 -0.61 -14.50 -1.66
N ARG A 55 -0.62 -15.39 -0.65
CA ARG A 55 -0.81 -16.85 -0.82
C ARG A 55 -2.28 -17.29 -0.71
N LYS A 56 -3.20 -16.40 -0.35
CA LYS A 56 -4.65 -16.66 -0.29
C LYS A 56 -5.35 -16.13 -1.53
#